data_AF-A7I603-F1
#
_entry.id   AF-A7I603-F1
#
_cell.length_a   1.000
_cell.length_b   1.000
_cell.length_c   1.000
_cell.angle_alpha   90.00
_cell.angle_beta   90.00
_cell.angle_gamma   90.00
#
_symmetry.space_group_name_H-M   'P 1'
#
loop_
_entity.id
_entity.type
_entity.pdbx_description
1 polymer ?
#
loop_
_entity_poly.entity_id
_entity_poly.type
_entity_poly.pdbx_seq_one_letter_code
_entity_poly.pdbx_strand_id
1 'polypeptide(L)'
;MQKNPARKYQVVEEAEIDLVLRSRDSREFYEQYLKVFPDTKKGLDSISKIWKRRSEFAKKRQLTLPQAETGTAATREIQSLIADQTKIMTDIAALTRENLEISRQILQALEHQNRLMTGHPDEKAKDPVHPEHLQKPPVQKKIPEKQTPIMVGS
;
A
#
# COMPACT_ATOMS: atom_id res chain seq x y z
N MET A 1 10.72 -21.27 53.18
CA MET A 1 10.59 -20.60 51.87
C MET A 1 11.69 -21.08 50.94
N GLN A 2 11.39 -22.00 50.03
CA GLN A 2 12.36 -22.54 49.06
C GLN A 2 12.61 -21.48 47.99
N LYS A 3 13.81 -20.88 47.97
CA LYS A 3 14.22 -19.97 46.91
C LYS A 3 14.43 -20.81 45.64
N ASN A 4 13.53 -20.64 44.66
CA ASN A 4 13.72 -21.22 43.33
C ASN A 4 15.10 -20.79 42.79
N PRO A 5 15.97 -21.71 42.37
CA PRO A 5 17.28 -21.34 41.83
C PRO A 5 17.05 -20.50 40.57
N ALA A 6 17.66 -19.31 40.54
CA ALA A 6 17.64 -18.45 39.38
C ALA A 6 18.14 -19.24 38.16
N ARG A 7 17.24 -19.51 37.21
CA ARG A 7 17.61 -20.17 35.95
C ARG A 7 18.72 -19.32 35.32
N LYS A 8 19.90 -19.92 35.11
CA LYS A 8 20.97 -19.31 34.32
C LYS A 8 20.46 -19.17 32.89
N TYR A 9 19.83 -18.04 32.58
CA TYR A 9 19.42 -17.73 31.23
C TYR A 9 20.68 -17.61 30.39
N GLN A 10 20.71 -18.33 29.27
CA GLN A 10 21.76 -18.13 28.27
C GLN A 10 21.73 -16.64 27.87
N VAL A 11 22.89 -16.00 27.94
CA VAL A 11 23.04 -14.61 27.49
C VAL A 11 22.70 -14.59 26.01
N VAL A 12 21.70 -13.79 25.65
CA VAL A 12 21.32 -13.54 24.25
C VAL A 12 22.06 -12.26 23.88
N GLU A 13 22.86 -12.33 22.81
CA GLU A 13 23.65 -11.20 22.35
C GLU A 13 22.76 -10.13 21.73
N GLU A 14 23.21 -8.87 21.76
CA GLU A 14 22.44 -7.74 21.23
C GLU A 14 22.14 -7.92 19.73
N ALA A 15 23.07 -8.50 18.97
CA ALA A 15 22.85 -8.80 17.55
C ALA A 15 21.73 -9.83 17.33
N GLU A 16 21.56 -10.80 18.23
CA GLU A 16 20.45 -11.77 18.19
C GLU A 16 19.12 -11.08 18.53
N ILE A 17 19.15 -10.15 19.49
CA ILE A 17 18.00 -9.31 19.86
C ILE A 17 17.58 -8.41 18.69
N ASP A 18 18.54 -7.79 18.01
CA ASP A 18 18.29 -6.98 16.82
C ASP A 18 17.65 -7.78 15.69
N LEU A 19 18.12 -9.01 15.48
CA LEU A 19 17.60 -9.87 14.44
C LEU A 19 16.16 -10.31 14.73
N VAL A 20 15.87 -10.74 15.96
CA VAL A 20 14.53 -11.21 16.34
C VAL A 20 13.48 -10.10 16.30
N LEU A 21 13.86 -8.86 16.62
CA LEU A 21 12.95 -7.71 16.59
C LEU A 21 12.61 -7.30 15.15
N ARG A 22 13.58 -7.37 14.22
CA ARG A 22 13.39 -7.03 12.79
C ARG A 22 12.62 -8.10 12.01
N SER A 23 12.69 -9.36 12.43
CA SER A 23 12.02 -10.47 11.76
C SER A 23 10.49 -10.39 11.92
N ARG A 24 9.76 -10.74 10.85
CA ARG A 24 8.29 -10.67 10.79
C ARG A 24 7.64 -11.87 11.45
N ASP A 25 8.19 -13.06 11.23
CA ASP A 25 7.70 -14.32 11.79
C ASP A 25 8.83 -15.25 12.24
N SER A 26 8.48 -16.34 12.92
CA SER A 26 9.45 -17.26 13.53
C SER A 26 10.27 -18.03 12.50
N ARG A 27 9.68 -18.29 11.32
CA ARG A 27 10.35 -19.05 10.27
C ARG A 27 11.41 -18.18 9.60
N GLU A 28 11.03 -16.96 9.24
CA GLU A 28 11.97 -15.96 8.73
C GLU A 28 13.10 -15.74 9.72
N PHE A 29 12.78 -15.57 11.02
CA PHE A 29 13.80 -15.41 12.04
C PHE A 29 14.78 -16.58 12.04
N TYR A 30 14.31 -17.82 12.00
CA TYR A 30 15.19 -19.00 11.99
C TYR A 30 16.08 -19.05 10.74
N GLU A 31 15.51 -18.83 9.56
CA GLU A 31 16.26 -18.85 8.29
C GLU A 31 17.32 -17.74 8.26
N GLN A 32 16.98 -16.54 8.74
CA GLN A 32 17.93 -15.42 8.83
C GLN A 32 18.97 -15.65 9.92
N TYR A 33 18.61 -16.29 11.03
CA TYR A 33 19.53 -16.57 12.13
C TYR A 33 20.69 -17.46 11.68
N LEU A 34 20.41 -18.51 10.90
CA LEU A 34 21.47 -19.38 10.36
C LEU A 34 22.33 -18.69 9.30
N LYS A 35 21.80 -17.68 8.59
CA LYS A 35 22.56 -16.88 7.63
C LYS A 35 23.48 -15.87 8.31
N VAL A 36 22.98 -15.19 9.34
CA VAL A 36 23.71 -14.13 10.06
C VAL A 36 24.72 -14.73 11.04
N PHE A 37 24.41 -15.87 11.64
CA PHE A 37 25.27 -16.57 12.60
C PHE A 37 25.59 -17.99 12.11
N PRO A 38 26.38 -18.14 11.04
CA PRO A 38 26.66 -19.46 10.44
C PRO A 38 27.42 -20.39 11.39
N ASP A 39 28.27 -19.84 12.27
CA ASP A 39 29.06 -20.61 13.24
C ASP A 39 28.32 -20.86 14.56
N THR A 40 27.00 -20.64 14.58
CA THR A 40 26.22 -20.77 15.81
C THR A 40 26.18 -22.22 16.30
N LYS A 41 26.47 -22.41 17.59
CA LYS A 41 26.31 -23.70 18.29
C LYS A 41 24.89 -23.88 18.88
N LYS A 42 23.99 -22.91 18.64
CA LYS A 42 22.64 -22.92 19.20
C LYS A 42 21.72 -23.76 18.30
N GLY A 43 21.16 -24.82 18.88
CA GLY A 43 20.15 -25.64 18.21
C GLY A 43 18.80 -24.94 18.06
N LEU A 44 17.90 -25.56 17.30
CA LEU A 44 16.55 -25.08 17.01
C LEU A 44 15.78 -24.67 18.29
N ASP A 45 15.91 -25.42 19.39
CA ASP A 45 15.27 -25.11 20.67
C ASP A 45 15.77 -23.80 21.29
N SER A 46 17.08 -23.54 21.20
CA SER A 46 17.68 -22.33 21.73
C SER A 46 17.27 -21.12 20.90
N ILE A 47 17.27 -21.25 19.58
CA ILE A 47 16.82 -20.20 18.66
C ILE A 47 15.31 -19.92 18.89
N SER A 48 14.49 -20.96 19.04
CA SER A 48 13.06 -20.82 19.35
C SER A 48 12.80 -20.11 20.68
N LYS A 49 13.67 -20.30 21.70
CA LYS A 49 13.58 -19.56 22.96
C LYS A 49 13.84 -18.07 22.78
N ILE A 50 14.73 -17.68 21.87
CA ILE A 50 14.97 -16.26 21.54
C ILE A 50 13.71 -15.66 20.92
N TRP A 51 13.09 -16.33 19.95
CA TRP A 51 11.84 -15.89 19.32
C TRP A 51 10.71 -15.68 20.35
N LYS A 52 10.50 -16.64 21.26
CA LYS A 52 9.46 -16.53 22.30
C LYS A 52 9.66 -15.34 23.24
N ARG A 53 10.90 -14.85 23.38
CA ARG A 53 11.25 -13.70 24.20
C ARG A 53 11.25 -12.38 23.43
N ARG A 54 10.85 -12.37 22.15
CA ARG A 54 10.76 -11.15 21.31
C ARG A 54 10.02 -10.01 22.01
N SER A 55 8.89 -10.30 22.66
CA SER A 55 8.11 -9.29 23.39
C SER A 55 8.84 -8.74 24.63
N GLU A 56 9.65 -9.55 25.32
CA GLU A 56 10.49 -9.08 26.42
C GLU A 56 11.58 -8.13 25.90
N PHE A 57 12.22 -8.49 24.80
CA PHE A 57 13.25 -7.67 24.18
C PHE A 57 12.69 -6.35 23.65
N ALA A 58 11.50 -6.37 23.03
CA ALA A 58 10.82 -5.17 22.54
C ALA A 58 10.53 -4.19 23.68
N LYS A 59 10.01 -4.69 24.81
CA LYS A 59 9.76 -3.87 26.01
C LYS A 59 11.05 -3.31 26.61
N LYS A 60 12.10 -4.12 26.72
CA LYS A 60 13.39 -3.64 27.23
C LYS A 60 13.98 -2.55 26.33
N ARG A 61 13.91 -2.69 25.01
CA ARG A 61 14.33 -1.63 24.09
C ARG A 61 13.52 -0.36 24.25
N GLN A 62 12.20 -0.46 24.40
CA GLN A 62 11.35 0.72 24.66
C GLN A 62 11.65 1.42 26.00
N LEU A 63 12.14 0.69 27.00
CA LEU A 63 12.61 1.27 28.27
C LEU A 63 14.03 1.86 28.19
N THR A 64 14.87 1.37 27.27
CA THR A 64 16.29 1.76 27.15
C THR A 64 16.48 2.89 26.14
N LEU A 65 15.66 2.93 25.09
CA LEU A 65 15.43 4.17 24.35
C LEU A 65 14.77 5.13 25.35
N PRO A 66 15.26 6.38 25.49
CA PRO A 66 14.44 7.39 26.14
C PRO A 66 13.10 7.32 25.41
N GLN A 67 12.01 7.09 26.14
CA GLN A 67 10.69 7.32 25.58
C GLN A 67 10.80 8.65 24.87
N ALA A 68 10.65 8.66 23.55
CA ALA A 68 10.70 9.87 22.79
C ALA A 68 9.57 10.72 23.37
N GLU A 69 9.92 11.58 24.31
CA GLU A 69 8.99 12.43 25.00
C GLU A 69 8.29 13.20 23.90
N THR A 70 6.97 13.05 23.84
CA THR A 70 6.02 14.00 23.26
C THR A 70 6.65 15.03 22.32
N GLY A 71 6.98 14.59 21.10
CA GLY A 71 7.48 15.41 19.99
C GLY A 71 8.47 16.50 20.40
N THR A 72 9.77 16.26 20.21
CA THR A 72 10.80 17.31 20.25
C THR A 72 10.35 18.55 19.47
N ALA A 73 10.84 19.74 19.81
CA ALA A 73 10.47 20.98 19.09
C ALA A 73 10.56 20.83 17.56
N ALA A 74 11.60 20.13 17.08
CA ALA A 74 11.77 19.75 15.68
C ALA A 74 10.64 18.87 15.12
N THR A 75 10.09 17.94 15.91
CA THR A 75 8.95 17.10 15.49
C THR A 75 7.69 17.95 15.29
N ARG A 76 7.46 18.95 16.15
CA ARG A 76 6.30 19.86 16.03
C ARG A 76 6.46 20.82 14.84
N GLU A 77 7.69 21.29 14.61
CA GLU A 77 8.01 22.11 13.44
C GLU A 77 7.79 21.34 12.14
N ILE A 78 8.23 20.09 12.06
CA ILE A 78 7.97 19.22 10.90
C ILE A 78 6.46 19.02 10.69
N GLN A 79 5.68 18.81 11.75
CA GLN A 79 4.22 18.69 11.63
C GLN A 79 3.58 19.98 11.10
N SER A 80 4.05 21.15 11.54
CA SER A 80 3.60 22.44 11.01
C SER A 80 3.93 22.58 9.52
N LEU A 81 5.16 22.25 9.13
CA LEU A 81 5.59 22.31 7.72
C LEU A 81 4.78 21.37 6.82
N ILE A 82 4.44 20.17 7.31
CA ILE A 82 3.57 19.24 6.57
C ILE A 82 2.16 19.81 6.40
N ALA A 83 1.61 20.45 7.44
CA ALA A 83 0.30 21.08 7.36
C ALA A 83 0.30 22.25 6.35
N ASP A 84 1.32 23.10 6.38
CA ASP A 84 1.49 24.21 5.45
C ASP A 84 1.65 23.71 4.01
N GLN A 85 2.46 22.67 3.79
CA GLN A 85 2.61 22.05 2.48
C GLN A 85 1.28 21.49 1.95
N THR A 86 0.50 20.84 2.81
CA THR A 86 -0.81 20.27 2.43
C THR A 86 -1.79 21.38 2.03
N LYS A 87 -1.78 22.50 2.75
CA LYS A 87 -2.59 23.68 2.42
C LYS A 87 -2.19 24.26 1.06
N ILE A 88 -0.89 24.48 0.83
CA ILE A 88 -0.38 25.00 -0.45
C ILE A 88 -0.80 24.09 -1.62
N MET A 89 -0.68 22.78 -1.46
CA MET A 89 -1.11 21.83 -2.50
C MET A 89 -2.62 21.91 -2.76
N THR A 90 -3.43 22.13 -1.73
CA THR A 90 -4.88 22.30 -1.86
C THR A 90 -5.22 23.57 -2.64
N ASP A 91 -4.55 24.67 -2.32
CA ASP A 91 -4.74 25.96 -3.00
C ASP A 91 -4.32 25.88 -4.47
N ILE A 92 -3.19 25.22 -4.78
CA ILE A 92 -2.76 24.95 -6.16
C ILE A 92 -3.81 24.13 -6.92
N ALA A 93 -4.37 23.10 -6.28
CA ALA A 93 -5.40 22.28 -6.90
C ALA A 93 -6.68 23.09 -7.19
N ALA A 94 -7.06 24.01 -6.30
CA ALA A 94 -8.19 24.92 -6.52
C ALA A 94 -7.94 25.86 -7.70
N LEU A 95 -6.79 26.55 -7.71
CA LEU A 95 -6.39 27.44 -8.80
C LEU A 95 -6.29 26.73 -10.15
N THR A 96 -5.83 25.47 -10.15
CA THR A 96 -5.76 24.65 -11.36
C THR A 96 -7.17 24.35 -11.90
N ARG A 97 -8.12 24.02 -11.02
CA ARG A 97 -9.52 23.79 -11.42
C ARG A 97 -10.15 25.06 -11.99
N GLU A 98 -9.95 26.20 -11.35
CA GLU A 98 -10.45 27.49 -11.83
C GLU A 98 -9.86 27.85 -13.19
N ASN A 99 -8.54 27.67 -13.38
CA ASN A 99 -7.89 27.91 -14.68
C ASN A 99 -8.43 27.00 -15.78
N LEU A 100 -8.67 25.71 -15.48
CA LEU A 100 -9.25 24.79 -16.45
C LEU A 100 -10.68 25.20 -16.83
N GLU A 101 -11.46 25.67 -15.88
CA GLU A 101 -12.83 26.13 -16.12
C GLU A 101 -12.86 27.42 -16.95
N ILE A 102 -12.02 28.40 -16.62
CA ILE A 102 -11.85 29.62 -17.42
C ILE A 102 -11.39 29.27 -18.84
N SER A 103 -10.43 28.35 -18.97
CA SER A 103 -9.94 27.91 -20.29
C SER A 103 -11.05 27.27 -21.12
N ARG A 104 -11.92 26.46 -20.50
CA ARG A 104 -13.10 25.88 -21.16
C ARG A 104 -14.05 26.98 -21.65
N GLN A 105 -14.34 27.98 -20.81
CA GLN A 105 -15.23 29.08 -21.17
C GLN A 105 -14.67 29.90 -22.34
N ILE A 106 -13.35 30.17 -22.35
CA ILE A 106 -12.68 30.86 -23.46
C ILE A 106 -12.81 30.05 -24.76
N LEU A 107 -12.55 28.73 -24.71
CA LEU A 107 -12.70 27.87 -25.88
C LEU A 107 -14.14 27.87 -26.41
N GLN A 108 -15.14 27.76 -25.54
CA GLN A 108 -16.55 27.81 -25.94
C GLN A 108 -16.92 29.16 -26.57
N ALA A 109 -16.43 30.27 -26.02
CA ALA A 109 -16.65 31.60 -26.58
C ALA A 109 -16.00 31.75 -27.96
N LEU A 110 -14.78 31.25 -28.15
CA LEU A 110 -14.08 31.25 -29.43
C LEU A 110 -14.81 30.39 -30.47
N GLU A 111 -15.29 29.21 -30.09
CA GLU A 111 -16.12 28.37 -30.97
C GLU A 111 -17.41 29.09 -31.38
N HIS A 112 -18.10 29.73 -30.44
CA HIS A 112 -19.32 30.50 -30.73
C HIS A 112 -19.03 31.66 -31.68
N GLN A 113 -17.97 32.42 -31.44
CA GLN A 113 -17.56 33.52 -32.33
C GLN A 113 -17.18 33.01 -33.73
N ASN A 114 -16.47 31.89 -33.83
CA ASN A 114 -16.15 31.26 -35.12
C ASN A 114 -17.41 30.80 -35.86
N ARG A 115 -18.41 30.23 -35.17
CA ARG A 115 -19.70 29.86 -35.76
C ARG A 115 -20.43 31.06 -36.34
N LEU A 116 -20.47 32.18 -35.61
CA LEU A 116 -21.08 33.43 -36.07
C LEU A 116 -20.38 34.01 -37.31
N MET A 117 -19.04 33.95 -37.38
CA MET A 117 -18.30 34.45 -38.54
C MET A 117 -18.36 33.53 -39.76
N THR A 118 -18.47 32.22 -39.57
CA THR A 118 -18.44 31.23 -40.67
C THR A 118 -19.82 30.87 -41.22
N GLY A 119 -20.91 31.36 -40.60
CA GLY A 119 -22.26 31.25 -41.15
C GLY A 119 -22.87 29.85 -41.11
N HIS A 120 -22.35 28.94 -40.28
CA HIS A 120 -22.96 27.62 -40.08
C HIS A 120 -24.09 27.70 -39.03
N PRO A 121 -25.32 27.25 -39.35
CA PRO A 121 -26.45 27.26 -38.42
C PRO A 121 -26.23 26.22 -37.31
N ASP A 122 -26.72 26.55 -36.10
CA ASP A 122 -26.63 25.74 -34.87
C ASP A 122 -27.09 24.28 -35.08
N GLU A 123 -26.13 23.37 -35.23
CA GLU A 123 -26.38 21.96 -34.96
C GLU A 123 -26.29 21.77 -33.44
N LYS A 124 -27.44 21.61 -32.79
CA LYS A 124 -27.56 21.41 -31.34
C LYS A 124 -26.56 20.35 -30.87
N ALA A 125 -25.77 20.69 -29.86
CA ALA A 125 -24.88 19.75 -29.18
C ALA A 125 -25.68 18.51 -28.75
N LYS A 126 -25.35 17.35 -29.32
CA LYS A 126 -25.79 16.07 -28.76
C LYS A 126 -25.12 15.96 -27.39
N ASP A 127 -25.92 15.83 -26.34
CA ASP A 127 -25.45 15.49 -25.01
C ASP A 127 -24.43 14.34 -25.08
N PRO A 128 -23.31 14.43 -24.35
CA PRO A 128 -22.36 13.33 -24.29
C PRO A 128 -23.05 12.15 -23.59
N VAL A 129 -23.33 11.10 -24.36
CA VAL A 129 -23.76 9.81 -23.81
C VAL A 129 -22.69 9.35 -22.83
N HIS A 130 -23.04 9.39 -21.55
CA HIS A 130 -22.29 8.81 -20.44
C HIS A 130 -22.01 7.33 -20.72
N PRO A 131 -20.76 6.85 -20.79
CA PRO A 131 -20.49 5.43 -20.91
C PRO A 131 -20.44 4.83 -19.51
N GLU A 132 -21.60 4.64 -18.88
CA GLU A 132 -21.71 3.73 -17.74
C GLU A 132 -22.73 2.66 -18.09
N HIS A 133 -22.41 1.41 -17.71
CA HIS A 133 -23.14 0.15 -17.95
C HIS A 133 -22.72 -0.69 -19.17
N LEU A 134 -21.43 -1.01 -19.27
CA LEU A 134 -20.98 -2.32 -19.77
C LEU A 134 -20.48 -3.18 -18.60
N GLN A 135 -21.39 -3.54 -17.70
CA GLN A 135 -21.26 -4.75 -16.88
C GLN A 135 -22.37 -5.72 -17.31
N LYS A 136 -22.01 -6.69 -18.17
CA LYS A 136 -22.73 -7.96 -18.28
C LYS A 136 -21.72 -9.12 -18.26
N PRO A 137 -21.95 -10.17 -17.44
CA PRO A 137 -21.01 -11.27 -17.17
C PRO A 137 -20.82 -12.21 -18.38
N PRO A 138 -19.79 -13.09 -18.39
CA PRO A 138 -19.32 -13.78 -19.59
C PRO A 138 -20.36 -14.79 -20.10
N VAL A 139 -20.63 -14.71 -21.41
CA VAL A 139 -21.59 -15.55 -22.13
C VAL A 139 -21.15 -17.01 -22.09
N GLN A 140 -22.02 -17.85 -21.53
CA GLN A 140 -21.90 -19.31 -21.50
C GLN A 140 -21.91 -19.89 -22.92
N LYS A 141 -21.00 -20.86 -23.14
CA LYS A 141 -20.90 -21.72 -24.33
C LYS A 141 -22.26 -22.34 -24.66
N LYS A 142 -22.73 -22.19 -25.91
CA LYS A 142 -23.69 -23.12 -26.54
C LYS A 142 -23.21 -23.47 -27.94
N ILE A 143 -22.75 -24.71 -28.07
CA ILE A 143 -22.51 -25.43 -29.32
C ILE A 143 -23.90 -25.79 -29.89
N PRO A 144 -24.19 -25.58 -31.18
CA PRO A 144 -25.34 -26.22 -31.82
C PRO A 144 -24.90 -27.57 -32.39
N GLU A 145 -25.48 -28.64 -31.83
CA GLU A 145 -25.34 -30.01 -32.29
C GLU A 145 -26.45 -30.37 -33.28
N LYS A 146 -26.08 -31.16 -34.30
CA LYS A 146 -26.86 -32.08 -35.15
C LYS A 146 -27.33 -31.63 -36.53
N GLN A 147 -26.76 -32.29 -37.54
CA GLN A 147 -27.44 -33.01 -38.63
C GLN A 147 -26.44 -34.06 -39.18
N THR A 148 -26.52 -35.32 -38.74
CA THR A 148 -27.17 -36.52 -39.34
C THR A 148 -26.23 -37.39 -40.21
N PRO A 149 -26.45 -38.72 -40.26
CA PRO A 149 -25.40 -39.73 -40.24
C PRO A 149 -24.97 -40.22 -41.63
N ILE A 150 -23.68 -40.57 -41.76
CA ILE A 150 -23.15 -41.34 -42.88
C ILE A 150 -23.35 -42.82 -42.54
N MET A 151 -24.11 -43.56 -43.35
CA MET A 151 -24.09 -45.01 -43.38
C MET A 151 -23.84 -45.54 -44.79
N VAL A 152 -23.03 -46.59 -44.81
CA VAL A 152 -22.21 -47.19 -45.87
C VAL A 152 -22.99 -48.15 -46.77
N GLY A 153 -22.56 -48.32 -48.03
CA GLY A 153 -22.45 -49.67 -48.61
C GLY A 153 -22.96 -49.90 -50.04
N SER A 154 -22.03 -50.00 -51.00
CA SER A 154 -21.76 -51.16 -51.89
C SER A 154 -20.87 -50.74 -53.05
#